data_AF-A0A2H0L8Y6-F1
#
_entry.id   AF-A0A2H0L8Y6-F1
#
_cell.length_a   1.000
_cell.length_b   1.000
_cell.length_c   1.000
_cell.angle_alpha   90.00
_cell.angle_beta   90.00
_cell.angle_gamma   90.00
#
_symmetry.space_group_name_H-M   'P 1'
#
loop_
_entity.id
_entity.type
_entity.pdbx_description
1 polymer ?
#
loop_
_entity_poly.entity_id
_entity_poly.type
_entity_poly.pdbx_seq_one_letter_code
_entity_poly.pdbx_strand_id
1 'polypeptide(L)'
;MELNQLRTQIEQLDHQLLTTIEHRFAIAKQIAAIKGKESIYDETREHALLEQWLAHKLDGNFIRALFHLILNESRNLMIRK
;
A
#
# COMPACT_ATOMS: atom_id res chain seq x y z
N MET A 1 11.23 -31.04 6.16
CA MET A 1 12.12 -30.36 5.20
C MET A 1 11.29 -29.46 4.28
N GLU A 2 10.31 -30.01 3.57
CA GLU A 2 9.40 -29.27 2.68
C GLU A 2 8.63 -28.12 3.37
N LEU A 3 8.05 -28.37 4.56
CA LEU A 3 7.37 -27.34 5.34
C LEU A 3 8.27 -26.13 5.66
N ASN A 4 9.53 -26.38 6.02
CA ASN A 4 10.46 -25.30 6.36
C ASN A 4 10.88 -24.52 5.12
N GLN A 5 11.03 -25.19 3.97
CA GLN A 5 11.30 -24.52 2.69
C GLN A 5 10.14 -23.61 2.27
N LEU A 6 8.90 -24.06 2.41
CA LEU A 6 7.72 -23.24 2.14
C LEU A 6 7.63 -22.04 3.09
N ARG A 7 7.95 -22.22 4.37
CA ARG A 7 8.02 -21.10 5.33
C ARG A 7 9.07 -20.07 4.96
N THR A 8 10.27 -20.51 4.58
CA THR A 8 11.31 -19.59 4.12
C THR A 8 10.90 -18.82 2.85
N GLN A 9 10.15 -19.46 1.94
CA GLN A 9 9.60 -18.75 0.78
C GLN A 9 8.57 -17.68 1.19
N ILE A 10 7.70 -17.98 2.16
CA ILE A 10 6.76 -16.99 2.71
C ILE A 10 7.52 -15.84 3.36
N GLU A 11 8.53 -16.12 4.20
CA GLU A 11 9.35 -15.09 4.85
C GLU A 11 10.03 -14.17 3.83
N GLN A 12 10.50 -14.72 2.70
CA GLN A 12 11.07 -13.93 1.61
C GLN A 12 10.02 -13.03 0.94
N LEU A 13 8.81 -13.55 0.70
CA LEU A 13 7.70 -12.76 0.14
C LEU A 13 7.28 -11.64 1.12
N ASP A 14 7.21 -11.94 2.41
CA ASP A 14 6.87 -10.96 3.44
C ASP A 14 7.90 -9.83 3.51
N HIS A 15 9.19 -10.16 3.37
CA HIS A 15 10.25 -9.15 3.31
C HIS A 15 10.15 -8.28 2.05
N GLN A 16 9.79 -8.87 0.91
CA GLN A 16 9.55 -8.13 -0.33
C GLN A 16 8.33 -7.22 -0.21
N LEU A 17 7.26 -7.67 0.44
CA LEU A 17 6.06 -6.87 0.72
C LEU A 17 6.41 -5.65 1.56
N LEU A 18 7.17 -5.84 2.64
CA LEU A 18 7.61 -4.73 3.51
C LEU A 18 8.45 -3.71 2.73
N THR A 19 9.46 -4.17 2.00
CA THR A 19 10.32 -3.30 1.18
C THR A 19 9.52 -2.52 0.13
N THR A 20 8.54 -3.16 -0.50
CA THR A 20 7.67 -2.53 -1.50
C THR A 20 6.79 -1.46 -0.87
N ILE A 21 6.23 -1.73 0.32
CA ILE A 21 5.41 -0.77 1.07
C ILE A 21 6.25 0.43 1.52
N GLU A 22 7.47 0.20 2.03
CA GLU A 22 8.41 1.27 2.40
C GLU A 22 8.71 2.19 1.21
N HIS A 23 9.05 1.62 0.06
CA HIS A 23 9.32 2.39 -1.15
C HIS A 23 8.07 3.18 -1.61
N ARG A 24 6.89 2.56 -1.55
CA ARG A 24 5.62 3.25 -1.83
C ARG A 24 5.42 4.46 -0.92
N PHE A 25 5.74 4.35 0.36
CA PHE A 25 5.63 5.47 1.31
C PHE A 25 6.70 6.55 1.10
N ALA A 26 7.91 6.19 0.65
CA ALA A 26 8.90 7.18 0.24
C ALA A 26 8.38 8.04 -0.92
N ILE A 27 7.76 7.41 -1.94
CA ILE A 27 7.12 8.12 -3.06
C ILE A 27 5.96 8.99 -2.56
N ALA A 28 5.13 8.48 -1.64
CA ALA A 28 4.06 9.27 -1.03
C ALA A 28 4.56 10.57 -0.39
N LYS A 29 5.69 10.53 0.33
CA LYS A 29 6.31 11.73 0.91
C LYS A 29 6.80 12.70 -0.17
N GLN A 30 7.39 12.20 -1.26
CA GLN A 30 7.77 13.03 -2.40
C GLN A 30 6.55 13.72 -3.03
N ILE A 31 5.43 13.01 -3.19
CA ILE A 31 4.18 13.58 -3.69
C ILE A 31 3.68 14.71 -2.77
N ALA A 32 3.73 14.52 -1.44
CA ALA A 32 3.33 15.56 -0.50
C ALA A 32 4.23 16.81 -0.56
N ALA A 33 5.53 16.62 -0.79
CA ALA A 33 6.45 17.74 -0.99
C ALA A 33 6.10 18.57 -2.24
N ILE A 34 5.57 17.93 -3.29
CA ILE A 34 5.14 18.60 -4.54
C ILE A 34 3.77 19.27 -4.37
N LYS A 35 2.78 18.55 -3.82
CA LYS A 35 1.38 19.02 -3.76
C LYS A 35 1.10 20.10 -2.70
N GLY A 36 1.98 20.26 -1.71
CA GLY A 36 1.66 21.08 -0.55
C GLY A 36 0.52 20.48 0.30
N LYS A 37 0.15 21.14 1.40
CA LYS A 37 -0.80 20.58 2.40
C LYS A 37 -2.26 20.50 1.93
N GLU A 38 -2.63 21.17 0.84
CA GLU A 38 -4.03 21.43 0.50
C GLU A 38 -4.69 20.36 -0.40
N SER A 39 -3.96 19.33 -0.84
CA SER A 39 -4.51 18.28 -1.74
C SER A 39 -3.97 16.88 -1.45
N ILE A 40 -4.00 16.48 -0.18
CA ILE A 40 -3.54 15.15 0.28
C ILE A 40 -4.57 14.05 -0.01
N TYR A 41 -5.87 14.38 -0.04
CA TYR A 41 -6.96 13.44 -0.33
C TYR A 41 -7.52 13.68 -1.74
N ASP A 42 -7.64 12.60 -2.51
CA ASP A 42 -8.16 12.57 -3.88
C ASP A 42 -9.08 11.35 -4.02
N GLU A 43 -10.35 11.56 -3.73
CA GLU A 43 -11.37 10.50 -3.70
C GLU A 43 -11.55 9.83 -5.07
N THR A 44 -11.52 10.62 -6.14
CA THR A 44 -11.63 10.11 -7.51
C THR A 44 -10.49 9.14 -7.83
N ARG A 45 -9.26 9.50 -7.42
CA ARG A 45 -8.10 8.62 -7.57
C ARG A 45 -8.19 7.37 -6.69
N GLU A 46 -8.59 7.49 -5.43
CA GLU A 46 -8.72 6.32 -4.54
C GLU A 46 -9.77 5.33 -5.07
N HIS A 47 -10.90 5.82 -5.60
CA HIS A 47 -11.94 4.97 -6.18
C HIS A 47 -11.49 4.28 -7.47
N ALA A 48 -10.81 4.99 -8.37
CA ALA A 48 -10.29 4.42 -9.60
C ALA A 48 -9.23 3.32 -9.35
N LEU A 49 -8.41 3.50 -8.31
CA LEU A 49 -7.43 2.49 -7.91
C LEU A 49 -8.09 1.24 -7.31
N LEU A 50 -9.13 1.40 -6.50
CA LEU A 50 -9.87 0.28 -5.93
C LEU A 50 -10.47 -0.62 -7.02
N GLU A 51 -11.10 -0.04 -8.04
CA GLU A 51 -11.66 -0.81 -9.15
C GLU A 51 -10.58 -1.61 -9.91
N GLN A 52 -9.39 -1.04 -10.09
CA GLN A 52 -8.26 -1.76 -10.69
C GLN A 52 -7.77 -2.91 -9.79
N TRP A 53 -7.72 -2.70 -8.48
CA TRP A 53 -7.26 -3.74 -7.57
C TRP A 53 -8.24 -4.89 -7.43
N LEU A 54 -9.55 -4.64 -7.54
CA LEU A 54 -10.58 -5.68 -7.49
C LEU A 54 -10.53 -6.66 -8.68
N ALA A 55 -9.74 -6.36 -9.72
CA ALA A 55 -9.44 -7.32 -10.79
C ALA A 55 -8.47 -8.44 -10.35
N HIS A 56 -7.85 -8.35 -9.17
CA HIS A 56 -7.00 -9.42 -8.63
C HIS A 56 -7.80 -10.64 -8.15
N LYS A 57 -7.15 -11.80 -8.10
CA LYS A 57 -7.74 -13.08 -7.65
C LYS A 57 -8.00 -13.17 -6.15
N LEU A 58 -7.63 -12.15 -5.38
CA LEU A 58 -7.83 -12.11 -3.93
C LEU A 58 -9.26 -11.71 -3.62
N ASP A 59 -9.72 -12.04 -2.41
CA ASP A 59 -11.03 -11.60 -1.94
C ASP A 59 -11.14 -10.07 -1.96
N GLY A 60 -12.26 -9.57 -2.49
CA GLY A 60 -12.47 -8.13 -2.65
C GLY A 60 -12.50 -7.38 -1.33
N ASN A 61 -13.02 -7.99 -0.25
CA ASN A 61 -13.03 -7.34 1.07
C ASN A 61 -11.62 -7.29 1.65
N PHE A 62 -10.82 -8.35 1.46
CA PHE A 62 -9.41 -8.35 1.82
C PHE A 62 -8.63 -7.23 1.10
N ILE A 63 -8.80 -7.11 -0.23
CA ILE A 63 -8.17 -6.04 -1.02
C ILE A 63 -8.56 -4.66 -0.49
N ARG A 64 -9.86 -4.42 -0.28
CA ARG A 64 -10.36 -3.15 0.25
C ARG A 64 -9.74 -2.84 1.60
N ALA A 65 -9.75 -3.79 2.54
CA ALA A 65 -9.20 -3.60 3.88
C ALA A 65 -7.69 -3.30 3.85
N LEU A 66 -6.93 -4.08 3.09
CA LEU A 66 -5.48 -3.93 2.98
C LEU A 66 -5.11 -2.57 2.38
N PHE A 67 -5.71 -2.20 1.25
CA PHE A 67 -5.35 -0.96 0.58
C PHE A 67 -5.89 0.28 1.30
N HIS A 68 -7.04 0.20 1.98
CA HIS A 68 -7.47 1.28 2.88
C HIS A 68 -6.45 1.51 4.00
N LEU A 69 -5.90 0.45 4.61
CA LEU A 69 -4.86 0.58 5.63
C LEU A 69 -3.61 1.27 5.07
N ILE A 70 -3.14 0.85 3.90
CA ILE A 70 -1.97 1.42 3.23
C ILE A 70 -2.22 2.90 2.86
N LEU A 71 -3.38 3.24 2.32
CA LEU A 71 -3.72 4.62 1.96
C LEU A 71 -3.83 5.52 3.19
N ASN A 72 -4.47 5.05 4.26
CA ASN A 72 -4.57 5.78 5.53
C ASN A 72 -3.18 6.08 6.11
N GLU A 73 -2.29 5.09 6.15
CA GLU A 73 -0.93 5.30 6.67
C GLU A 73 -0.12 6.24 5.76
N SER A 74 -0.29 6.11 4.45
CA SER A 74 0.28 7.05 3.49
C SER A 74 -0.15 8.49 3.79
N ARG A 75 -1.43 8.75 4.09
CA ARG A 75 -1.92 10.09 4.45
C ARG A 75 -1.32 10.57 5.77
N ASN A 76 -1.23 9.70 6.79
CA ASN A 76 -0.59 10.02 8.07
C ASN A 76 0.86 10.49 7.88
N LEU A 77 1.63 9.78 7.06
CA LEU A 77 3.02 10.10 6.75
C LEU A 77 3.20 11.40 5.97
N MET A 78 2.21 11.79 5.16
CA MET A 78 2.23 13.07 4.44
C MET A 78 1.92 14.27 5.34
N ILE A 79 1.18 14.04 6.45
CA ILE A 79 0.79 15.09 7.41
C ILE A 79 1.86 15.30 8.49
N ARG A 80 2.49 14.21 8.96
CA ARG A 80 3.56 14.25 9.97
C ARG A 80 4.85 14.83 9.35
N LYS A 81 5.27 16.00 9.84
CA LYS A 81 6.55 16.63 9.50
C LYS A 81 7.70 15.98 10.27
#